data_AF-A0A0W0F0P9-F1
#
_entry.id   AF-A0A0W0F0P9-F1
#
_cell.length_a   1.000
_cell.length_b   1.000
_cell.length_c   1.000
_cell.angle_alpha   90.00
_cell.angle_beta   90.00
_cell.angle_gamma   90.00
#
_symmetry.space_group_name_H-M   'P 1'
#
loop_
_entity.id
_entity.type
_entity.pdbx_description
1 polymer ?
#
loop_
_entity_poly.entity_id
_entity_poly.type
_entity_poly.pdbx_seq_one_letter_code
_entity_poly.pdbx_strand_id
1 'polypeptide(L)'
;MVAAGGEGEKVRQPKSIQGNAGDGSIYVDVEPDDEHLETIVVDSMHTRKVEMAKRCCGFVGLPGGFGTFEEVFEVTTWTQLGIHTKPVILLNVLGFYDPVRQQIRNSIEAGFIQPYNESLITFVDGPSSKDEHAEYDWGKAALEALQEWHEKNKTNDLKKGKNVFDWTRKTGDENVKVDALSVS
;
A
#
# COMPACT_ATOMS: atom_id res chain seq x y z
N MET A 1 4.63 2.90 -3.50
CA MET A 1 4.69 3.65 -2.23
C MET A 1 5.33 2.75 -1.20
N VAL A 2 6.35 3.23 -0.49
CA VAL A 2 6.98 2.48 0.60
C VAL A 2 6.62 3.18 1.92
N ALA A 3 6.05 2.44 2.86
CA ALA A 3 5.77 2.90 4.21
C ALA A 3 6.88 2.39 5.14
N ALA A 4 7.69 3.30 5.67
CA ALA A 4 8.77 2.99 6.61
C ALA A 4 8.88 4.12 7.63
N GLY A 5 8.19 3.97 8.77
CA GLY A 5 8.22 4.92 9.87
C GLY A 5 9.15 4.48 11.00
N GLY A 6 10.19 5.27 11.26
CA GLY A 6 10.96 5.24 12.51
C GLY A 6 10.78 6.55 13.29
N GLU A 7 10.83 6.50 14.62
CA GLU A 7 10.87 7.70 15.46
C GLU A 7 12.26 8.36 15.35
N GLY A 8 12.42 9.22 14.34
CA GLY A 8 13.62 10.03 14.17
C GLY A 8 13.27 11.37 13.52
N GLU A 9 13.65 12.46 14.18
CA GLU A 9 13.46 13.82 13.67
C GLU A 9 14.25 14.02 12.37
N LYS A 10 13.56 14.25 11.26
CA LYS A 10 14.18 14.73 10.01
C LYS A 10 13.41 15.94 9.49
N VAL A 11 13.75 17.11 10.01
CA VAL A 11 13.29 18.40 9.48
C VAL A 11 14.32 18.90 8.46
N ARG A 12 13.97 18.86 7.17
CA ARG A 12 14.66 19.63 6.13
C ARG A 12 13.82 20.85 5.79
N GLN A 13 14.41 22.05 5.82
CA GLN A 13 13.70 23.28 5.43
C GLN A 13 13.73 23.48 3.90
N PRO A 14 12.61 23.89 3.27
CA PRO A 14 12.53 24.13 1.84
C PRO A 14 13.17 25.48 1.44
N LYS A 15 13.75 25.56 0.22
CA LYS A 15 14.41 26.79 -0.29
C LYS A 15 13.51 27.67 -1.18
N SER A 16 12.48 27.14 -1.83
CA SER A 16 11.50 27.91 -2.63
C SER A 16 10.13 27.23 -2.68
N ILE A 17 9.07 28.00 -2.94
CA ILE A 17 7.66 27.57 -2.91
C ILE A 17 6.98 28.14 -4.16
N GLN A 18 6.41 27.28 -5.00
CA GLN A 18 5.66 27.69 -6.20
C GLN A 18 4.31 26.96 -6.27
N GLY A 19 3.21 27.72 -6.25
CA GLY A 19 1.85 27.16 -6.21
C GLY A 19 1.24 26.93 -7.59
N ASN A 20 0.50 25.84 -7.75
CA ASN A 20 -0.32 25.59 -8.94
C ASN A 20 -1.81 25.83 -8.61
N ALA A 21 -2.45 26.75 -9.35
CA ALA A 21 -3.79 27.26 -9.03
C ALA A 21 -4.94 26.26 -9.31
N GLY A 22 -4.65 25.08 -9.85
CA GLY A 22 -5.66 24.10 -10.30
C GLY A 22 -6.06 23.03 -9.27
N ASP A 23 -5.16 22.61 -8.39
CA ASP A 23 -5.39 21.48 -7.46
C ASP A 23 -4.95 21.76 -6.01
N GLY A 24 -4.48 22.97 -5.72
CA GLY A 24 -3.99 23.35 -4.39
C GLY A 24 -2.62 22.78 -4.04
N SER A 25 -1.95 22.07 -4.95
CA SER A 25 -0.59 21.59 -4.69
C SER A 25 0.43 22.72 -4.76
N ILE A 26 1.36 22.69 -3.81
CA ILE A 26 2.53 23.56 -3.77
C ILE A 26 3.73 22.70 -4.20
N TYR A 27 4.45 23.15 -5.21
CA TYR A 27 5.71 22.54 -5.59
C TYR A 27 6.83 23.27 -4.86
N VAL A 28 7.69 22.52 -4.16
CA VAL A 28 8.93 23.04 -3.62
C VAL A 28 10.04 22.54 -4.51
N ASP A 29 10.76 23.46 -5.17
CA ASP A 29 12.02 23.12 -5.81
C ASP A 29 13.05 22.84 -4.71
N VAL A 30 13.13 21.57 -4.33
CA VAL A 30 14.36 21.02 -3.77
C VAL A 30 15.17 20.63 -4.99
N GLU A 31 16.29 21.29 -5.27
CA GLU A 31 17.15 20.88 -6.38
C GLU A 31 17.40 19.37 -6.29
N PRO A 32 16.97 18.58 -7.29
CA PRO A 32 17.25 17.16 -7.29
C PRO A 32 18.73 17.01 -7.62
N ASP A 33 19.49 16.34 -6.75
CA ASP A 33 20.80 15.80 -7.14
C ASP A 33 20.65 14.63 -8.14
N ASP A 34 19.42 14.26 -8.53
CA ASP A 34 19.08 13.12 -9.39
C ASP A 34 17.81 13.40 -10.22
N GLU A 35 17.88 13.25 -11.55
CA GLU A 35 16.77 13.45 -12.52
C GLU A 35 15.56 12.53 -12.26
N HIS A 36 15.70 11.50 -11.42
CA HIS A 36 14.64 10.57 -11.07
C HIS A 36 13.87 10.92 -9.78
N LEU A 37 14.18 12.05 -9.14
CA LEU A 37 13.53 12.47 -7.90
C LEU A 37 12.56 13.65 -8.11
N GLU A 38 11.32 13.48 -7.65
CA GLU A 38 10.29 14.52 -7.61
C GLU A 38 9.89 14.77 -6.14
N THR A 39 9.82 16.03 -5.72
CA THR A 39 9.30 16.43 -4.40
C THR A 39 7.97 17.17 -4.57
N ILE A 40 6.93 16.67 -3.92
CA ILE A 40 5.57 17.25 -3.96
C ILE A 40 5.21 17.73 -2.57
N VAL A 41 4.84 19.00 -2.43
CA VAL A 41 4.33 19.54 -1.17
C VAL A 41 2.81 19.63 -1.22
N VAL A 42 2.19 19.24 -0.13
CA VAL A 42 0.75 19.06 -0.01
C VAL A 42 0.27 19.70 1.28
N ASP A 43 -0.95 20.23 1.24
CA ASP A 43 -1.51 21.04 2.33
C ASP A 43 -1.96 20.22 3.54
N SER A 44 -2.09 18.89 3.39
CA SER A 44 -2.56 18.02 4.47
C SER A 44 -2.04 16.59 4.34
N MET A 45 -2.07 15.86 5.46
CA MET A 45 -1.79 14.42 5.48
C MET A 45 -2.75 13.63 4.59
N HIS A 46 -4.03 14.00 4.55
CA HIS A 46 -5.00 13.34 3.67
C HIS A 46 -4.64 13.53 2.21
N THR A 47 -4.31 14.76 1.80
CA THR A 47 -3.85 15.07 0.44
C THR A 47 -2.58 14.30 0.11
N ARG A 48 -1.63 14.21 1.04
CA ARG A 48 -0.40 13.41 0.90
C ARG A 48 -0.70 11.97 0.55
N LYS A 49 -1.55 11.31 1.34
CA LYS A 49 -1.87 9.90 1.15
C LYS A 49 -2.60 9.65 -0.15
N VAL A 50 -3.54 10.53 -0.51
CA VAL A 50 -4.27 10.46 -1.79
C VAL A 50 -3.33 10.57 -2.98
N GLU A 51 -2.42 11.56 -2.99
CA GLU A 51 -1.48 11.73 -4.10
C GLU A 51 -0.49 10.57 -4.22
N MET A 52 0.04 10.07 -3.09
CA MET A 52 0.90 8.89 -3.08
C MET A 52 0.16 7.64 -3.60
N ALA A 53 -1.10 7.46 -3.19
CA ALA A 53 -1.95 6.36 -3.59
C ALA A 53 -2.32 6.41 -5.09
N LYS A 54 -2.54 7.60 -5.66
CA LYS A 54 -2.78 7.76 -7.11
C LYS A 54 -1.57 7.34 -7.94
N ARG A 55 -0.38 7.81 -7.56
CA ARG A 55 0.86 7.66 -8.34
C ARG A 55 1.54 6.30 -8.19
N CYS A 56 1.27 5.55 -7.13
CA CYS A 56 1.90 4.24 -6.93
C CYS A 56 1.30 3.14 -7.81
N CYS A 57 2.06 2.10 -8.15
CA CYS A 57 1.52 0.84 -8.68
C CYS A 57 1.16 -0.17 -7.57
N GLY A 58 1.63 0.07 -6.35
CA GLY A 58 1.45 -0.79 -5.18
C GLY A 58 2.00 -0.15 -3.91
N PHE A 59 1.71 -0.80 -2.78
CA PHE A 59 2.13 -0.40 -1.45
C PHE A 59 3.06 -1.47 -0.87
N VAL A 60 4.19 -1.05 -0.31
CA VAL A 60 5.16 -1.94 0.34
C VAL A 60 5.43 -1.40 1.75
N GLY A 61 5.15 -2.18 2.78
CA GLY A 61 5.49 -1.87 4.16
C GLY A 61 6.79 -2.56 4.58
N LEU A 62 7.73 -1.76 5.08
CA LEU A 62 8.94 -2.23 5.74
C LEU A 62 8.72 -2.29 7.25
N PRO A 63 9.46 -3.14 7.99
CA PRO A 63 9.39 -3.16 9.45
C PRO A 63 9.45 -1.75 10.04
N GLY A 64 8.48 -1.42 10.89
CA GLY A 64 8.29 -0.06 11.39
C GLY A 64 7.30 -0.02 12.54
N GLY A 65 7.08 1.18 13.08
CA GLY A 65 6.18 1.43 14.20
C GLY A 65 4.73 1.71 13.79
N PHE A 66 4.02 2.40 14.68
CA PHE A 66 2.59 2.74 14.50
C PHE A 66 2.29 3.46 13.19
N GLY A 67 3.18 4.33 12.71
CA GLY A 67 3.00 5.02 11.43
C GLY A 67 2.90 4.07 10.25
N THR A 68 3.78 3.07 10.17
CA THR A 68 3.70 2.05 9.10
C THR A 68 2.45 1.20 9.23
N PHE A 69 2.09 0.79 10.45
CA PHE A 69 0.88 -0.01 10.67
C PHE A 69 -0.38 0.75 10.24
N GLU A 70 -0.49 2.03 10.61
CA GLU A 70 -1.61 2.89 10.24
C GLU A 70 -1.73 3.01 8.71
N GLU A 71 -0.64 3.32 8.02
CA GLU A 71 -0.64 3.48 6.56
C GLU A 71 -1.00 2.15 5.85
N VAL A 72 -0.47 1.02 6.30
CA VAL A 72 -0.73 -0.30 5.71
C VAL A 72 -2.19 -0.73 5.90
N PHE A 73 -2.74 -0.59 7.11
CA PHE A 73 -4.12 -1.00 7.37
C PHE A 73 -5.13 -0.08 6.69
N GLU A 74 -4.82 1.21 6.52
CA GLU A 74 -5.66 2.15 5.79
C GLU A 74 -5.79 1.75 4.30
N VAL A 75 -4.68 1.50 3.61
CA VAL A 75 -4.72 1.10 2.18
C VAL A 75 -5.31 -0.30 1.99
N THR A 76 -5.12 -1.19 2.97
CA THR A 76 -5.80 -2.51 2.98
C THR A 76 -7.31 -2.33 3.07
N THR A 77 -7.78 -1.43 3.94
CA THR A 77 -9.21 -1.11 4.09
C THR A 77 -9.77 -0.49 2.81
N TRP A 78 -9.02 0.38 2.13
CA TRP A 78 -9.44 0.91 0.82
C TRP A 78 -9.57 -0.16 -0.24
N THR A 79 -8.73 -1.19 -0.21
CA THR A 79 -8.84 -2.36 -1.09
C THR A 79 -10.09 -3.17 -0.76
N GLN A 80 -10.37 -3.40 0.53
CA GLN A 80 -11.57 -4.07 1.01
C GLN A 80 -12.86 -3.34 0.60
N LEU A 81 -12.86 -2.00 0.64
CA LEU A 81 -13.97 -1.16 0.17
C LEU A 81 -14.05 -1.08 -1.36
N GLY A 82 -13.03 -1.58 -2.06
CA GLY A 82 -12.92 -1.56 -3.52
C GLY A 82 -12.70 -0.16 -4.09
N ILE A 83 -12.11 0.74 -3.30
CA ILE A 83 -11.66 2.08 -3.73
C ILE A 83 -10.48 1.94 -4.70
N HIS A 84 -9.61 0.94 -4.49
CA HIS A 84 -8.57 0.59 -5.45
C HIS A 84 -8.32 -0.92 -5.50
N THR A 85 -7.58 -1.33 -6.53
CA THR A 85 -7.15 -2.71 -6.75
C THR A 85 -5.63 -2.73 -6.93
N LYS A 86 -4.89 -2.33 -5.90
CA LYS A 86 -3.42 -2.28 -5.92
C LYS A 86 -2.88 -3.22 -4.84
N PRO A 87 -1.76 -3.90 -5.07
CA PRO A 87 -1.17 -4.79 -4.08
C PRO A 87 -0.73 -4.03 -2.83
N VAL A 88 -0.97 -4.65 -1.67
CA VAL A 88 -0.39 -4.26 -0.39
C VAL A 88 0.55 -5.38 0.05
N ILE A 89 1.84 -5.07 0.14
CA ILE A 89 2.91 -6.03 0.41
C ILE A 89 3.58 -5.66 1.73
N LEU A 90 3.84 -6.64 2.59
CA LEU A 90 4.64 -6.49 3.80
C LEU A 90 5.91 -7.34 3.71
N LEU A 91 7.07 -6.71 3.84
CA LEU A 91 8.35 -7.41 3.87
C LEU A 91 8.60 -7.96 5.28
N ASN A 92 8.42 -9.26 5.45
CA ASN A 92 8.51 -9.96 6.73
C ASN A 92 9.95 -10.29 7.10
N VAL A 93 10.72 -9.24 7.35
CA VAL A 93 12.11 -9.32 7.79
C VAL A 93 12.20 -10.09 9.10
N LEU A 94 12.86 -11.25 9.09
CA LEU A 94 13.13 -12.06 10.28
C LEU A 94 11.86 -12.36 11.12
N GLY A 95 10.70 -12.52 10.48
CA GLY A 95 9.43 -12.81 11.15
C GLY A 95 8.79 -11.61 11.87
N PHE A 96 9.23 -10.37 11.61
CA PHE A 96 8.71 -9.16 12.26
C PHE A 96 7.18 -9.02 12.20
N TYR A 97 6.57 -9.41 11.07
CA TYR A 97 5.14 -9.34 10.81
C TYR A 97 4.39 -10.66 11.10
N ASP A 98 5.03 -11.70 11.62
CA ASP A 98 4.34 -12.93 12.04
C ASP A 98 3.21 -12.65 13.04
N PRO A 99 3.39 -11.77 14.05
CA PRO A 99 2.29 -11.40 14.95
C PRO A 99 1.14 -10.71 14.22
N VAL A 100 1.42 -9.88 13.21
CA VAL A 100 0.39 -9.21 12.40
C VAL A 100 -0.37 -10.22 11.54
N ARG A 101 0.35 -11.15 10.89
CA ARG A 101 -0.24 -12.25 10.13
C ARG A 101 -1.16 -13.10 11.01
N GLN A 102 -0.72 -13.42 12.23
CA GLN A 102 -1.54 -14.15 13.19
C GLN A 102 -2.75 -13.34 13.66
N GLN A 103 -2.60 -12.03 13.89
CA GLN A 103 -3.72 -11.18 14.30
C GLN A 103 -4.81 -11.09 13.22
N ILE A 104 -4.44 -11.07 11.94
CA ILE A 104 -5.40 -11.15 10.83
C ILE A 104 -6.17 -12.47 10.89
N ARG A 105 -5.49 -13.60 11.07
CA ARG A 105 -6.13 -14.93 11.21
C ARG A 105 -7.07 -15.00 12.40
N ASN A 106 -6.64 -14.50 13.56
CA ASN A 106 -7.48 -14.43 14.76
C ASN A 106 -8.75 -13.59 14.49
N SER A 107 -8.62 -12.49 13.73
CA SER A 107 -9.74 -11.62 13.37
C SER A 107 -10.69 -12.30 12.38
N ILE A 108 -10.19 -13.18 11.51
CA ILE A 108 -11.01 -14.04 10.63
C ILE A 108 -11.78 -15.07 11.45
N GLU A 109 -11.09 -15.79 12.34
CA GLU A 109 -11.70 -16.80 13.22
C GLU A 109 -12.79 -16.19 14.12
N ALA A 110 -12.56 -14.97 14.62
CA ALA A 110 -13.52 -14.23 15.42
C ALA A 110 -14.65 -13.58 14.59
N GLY A 111 -14.61 -13.65 13.25
CA GLY A 111 -15.64 -13.12 12.36
C GLY A 111 -15.59 -11.61 12.09
N PHE A 112 -14.49 -10.93 12.45
CA PHE A 112 -14.29 -9.50 12.15
C PHE A 112 -13.77 -9.25 10.73
N ILE A 113 -13.04 -10.21 10.16
CA ILE A 113 -12.54 -10.18 8.77
C ILE A 113 -13.12 -11.36 8.00
N GLN A 114 -13.61 -11.11 6.79
CA GLN A 114 -14.08 -12.19 5.92
C GLN A 114 -12.88 -13.04 5.44
N PRO A 115 -12.97 -14.38 5.37
CA PRO A 115 -11.83 -15.22 4.98
C PRO A 115 -11.19 -14.85 3.64
N TYR A 116 -11.98 -14.41 2.67
CA TYR A 116 -11.46 -13.99 1.36
C TYR A 116 -10.62 -12.70 1.42
N ASN A 117 -10.68 -11.94 2.52
CA ASN A 117 -9.87 -10.74 2.72
C ASN A 117 -8.49 -11.05 3.31
N GLU A 118 -8.18 -12.30 3.69
CA GLU A 118 -6.83 -12.67 4.17
C GLU A 118 -5.75 -12.34 3.14
N SER A 119 -6.07 -12.51 1.86
CA SER A 119 -5.17 -12.28 0.73
C SER A 119 -5.04 -10.81 0.30
N LEU A 120 -5.70 -9.87 1.00
CA LEU A 120 -5.54 -8.43 0.72
C LEU A 120 -4.13 -7.93 1.05
N ILE A 121 -3.43 -8.59 1.98
CA ILE A 121 -2.04 -8.31 2.32
C ILE A 121 -1.18 -9.50 1.93
N THR A 122 -0.20 -9.27 1.06
CA THR A 122 0.83 -10.25 0.71
C THR A 122 2.02 -10.10 1.64
N PHE A 123 2.39 -11.15 2.37
CA PHE A 123 3.63 -11.16 3.14
C PHE A 123 4.75 -11.78 2.31
N VAL A 124 5.91 -11.13 2.28
CA VAL A 124 7.13 -11.63 1.63
C VAL A 124 8.11 -12.03 2.71
N ASP A 125 8.32 -13.33 2.85
CA ASP A 125 9.24 -13.90 3.83
C ASP A 125 10.67 -13.90 3.29
N GLY A 126 11.62 -13.43 4.11
CA GLY A 126 13.05 -13.51 3.84
C GLY A 126 13.70 -14.74 4.49
N PRO A 127 15.02 -14.90 4.35
CA PRO A 127 15.75 -15.96 5.02
C PRO A 127 15.67 -15.81 6.56
N SER A 128 15.59 -16.94 7.27
CA SER A 128 15.50 -16.97 8.73
C SER A 128 16.84 -16.68 9.42
N SER A 129 17.96 -16.86 8.72
CA SER A 129 19.30 -16.58 9.23
C SER A 129 19.64 -15.10 9.08
N LYS A 130 20.20 -14.50 10.13
CA LYS A 130 20.66 -13.09 10.10
C LYS A 130 21.78 -12.86 9.09
N ASP A 131 22.64 -13.84 8.88
CA ASP A 131 23.78 -13.73 7.98
C ASP A 131 23.30 -13.71 6.52
N GLU A 132 22.40 -14.62 6.16
CA GLU A 132 21.78 -14.66 4.83
C GLU A 132 20.89 -13.43 4.58
N HIS A 133 20.24 -12.92 5.61
CA HIS A 133 19.41 -11.72 5.53
C HIS A 133 20.20 -10.49 5.08
N ALA A 134 21.47 -10.35 5.51
CA ALA A 134 22.28 -9.19 5.15
C ALA A 134 22.58 -9.10 3.65
N GLU A 135 22.59 -10.24 2.97
CA GLU A 135 22.82 -10.35 1.53
C GLU A 135 21.52 -10.48 0.73
N TYR A 136 20.37 -10.54 1.41
CA TYR A 136 19.08 -10.73 0.77
C TYR A 136 18.60 -9.45 0.06
N ASP A 137 18.32 -9.56 -1.23
CA ASP A 137 17.84 -8.46 -2.05
C ASP A 137 16.33 -8.24 -1.85
N TRP A 138 15.99 -7.47 -0.82
CA TRP A 138 14.62 -7.06 -0.52
C TRP A 138 13.98 -6.24 -1.64
N GLY A 139 14.77 -5.49 -2.42
CA GLY A 139 14.27 -4.70 -3.54
C GLY A 139 13.74 -5.61 -4.64
N LYS A 140 14.53 -6.61 -5.03
CA LYS A 140 14.12 -7.66 -5.97
C LYS A 140 12.92 -8.45 -5.46
N ALA A 141 12.94 -8.89 -4.20
CA ALA A 141 11.83 -9.64 -3.61
C ALA A 141 10.50 -8.86 -3.64
N ALA A 142 10.55 -7.55 -3.36
CA ALA A 142 9.38 -6.69 -3.46
C ALA A 142 8.87 -6.54 -4.90
N LEU A 143 9.78 -6.40 -5.88
CA LEU A 143 9.42 -6.30 -7.29
C LEU A 143 8.81 -7.61 -7.83
N GLU A 144 9.36 -8.76 -7.45
CA GLU A 144 8.82 -10.07 -7.81
C GLU A 144 7.40 -10.25 -7.24
N ALA A 145 7.18 -9.90 -5.96
CA ALA A 145 5.85 -9.94 -5.36
C ALA A 145 4.84 -9.02 -6.06
N LEU A 146 5.26 -7.82 -6.48
CA LEU A 146 4.44 -6.90 -7.27
C LEU A 146 4.09 -7.49 -8.65
N GLN A 147 5.07 -8.08 -9.34
CA GLN A 147 4.88 -8.69 -10.66
C GLN A 147 3.94 -9.88 -10.58
N GLU A 148 4.15 -10.79 -9.64
CA GLU A 148 3.27 -11.94 -9.41
C GLU A 148 1.83 -11.52 -9.13
N TRP A 149 1.64 -10.49 -8.31
CA TRP A 149 0.32 -9.95 -8.04
C TRP A 149 -0.33 -9.43 -9.32
N HIS A 150 0.39 -8.66 -10.13
CA HIS A 150 -0.12 -8.16 -11.40
C HIS A 150 -0.46 -9.29 -12.36
N GLU A 151 0.35 -10.34 -12.45
CA GLU A 151 0.07 -11.50 -13.30
C GLU A 151 -1.19 -12.25 -12.89
N LYS A 152 -1.39 -12.47 -11.59
CA LYS A 152 -2.60 -13.08 -11.02
C LYS A 152 -3.84 -12.23 -11.30
N ASN A 153 -3.70 -10.91 -11.42
CA ASN A 153 -4.82 -9.97 -11.55
C ASN A 153 -5.03 -9.41 -12.97
N LYS A 154 -4.08 -9.60 -13.91
CA LYS A 154 -4.21 -9.25 -15.35
C LYS A 154 -5.47 -9.83 -15.99
N THR A 155 -5.88 -11.03 -15.57
CA THR A 155 -7.08 -11.72 -16.08
C THR A 155 -8.38 -11.05 -15.62
N ASN A 156 -8.34 -10.31 -14.51
CA ASN A 156 -9.49 -9.58 -13.94
C ASN A 156 -9.59 -8.15 -14.49
N ASP A 157 -8.47 -7.48 -14.73
CA ASP A 157 -8.43 -6.10 -15.23
C ASP A 157 -8.92 -5.96 -16.68
N LEU A 158 -8.65 -6.95 -17.54
CA LEU A 158 -9.14 -6.97 -18.92
C LEU A 158 -10.68 -6.99 -19.04
N LYS A 159 -11.41 -7.34 -17.95
CA LYS A 159 -12.88 -7.35 -17.92
C LYS A 159 -13.50 -6.08 -17.36
N LYS A 160 -12.75 -5.21 -16.67
CA LYS A 160 -13.23 -3.99 -16.03
C LYS A 160 -12.43 -2.80 -16.55
N GLY A 161 -12.82 -2.23 -17.69
CA GLY A 161 -12.24 -0.98 -18.22
C GLY A 161 -12.51 0.23 -17.31
N LYS A 162 -11.88 0.31 -16.14
CA LYS A 162 -12.08 1.39 -15.16
C LYS A 162 -10.78 1.86 -14.52
N ASN A 163 -10.78 3.14 -14.15
CA ASN A 163 -9.78 3.78 -13.30
C ASN A 163 -9.41 2.89 -12.11
N VAL A 164 -8.10 2.74 -11.87
CA VAL A 164 -7.52 1.93 -10.78
C VAL A 164 -7.90 2.46 -9.39
N PHE A 165 -8.47 3.67 -9.33
CA PHE A 165 -9.04 4.28 -8.14
C PHE A 165 -10.45 4.84 -8.43
N ASP A 166 -11.46 4.42 -7.67
CA ASP A 166 -12.84 4.90 -7.74
C ASP A 166 -13.26 5.55 -6.41
N TRP A 167 -13.00 6.86 -6.30
CA TRP A 167 -13.35 7.68 -5.13
C TRP A 167 -14.85 7.94 -4.99
N THR A 168 -15.65 7.62 -6.01
CA THR A 168 -17.10 7.84 -6.01
C THR A 168 -17.86 6.66 -5.43
N ARG A 169 -17.17 5.53 -5.24
CA ARG A 169 -17.73 4.31 -4.68
C ARG A 169 -18.17 4.56 -3.24
N LYS A 170 -19.48 4.56 -3.00
CA LYS A 170 -20.02 4.72 -1.65
C LYS A 170 -19.87 3.42 -0.89
N THR A 171 -19.55 3.50 0.40
CA THR A 171 -19.66 2.38 1.34
C THR A 171 -21.10 1.85 1.27
N GLY A 172 -21.30 0.71 0.62
CA GLY A 172 -22.61 0.08 0.48
C GLY A 172 -23.27 0.14 -0.92
N ASP A 173 -22.55 0.40 -2.02
CA ASP A 173 -23.13 0.19 -3.36
C ASP A 173 -23.42 -1.31 -3.60
N GLU A 174 -24.69 -1.69 -3.39
CA GLU A 174 -25.27 -3.04 -3.50
C GLU A 174 -25.21 -3.68 -4.90
N ASN A 175 -24.51 -3.05 -5.87
CA ASN A 175 -24.42 -3.52 -7.25
C ASN A 175 -23.13 -4.30 -7.57
N VAL A 176 -22.33 -4.66 -6.56
CA VAL A 176 -21.50 -5.85 -6.69
C VAL A 176 -22.41 -7.04 -6.48
N LYS A 177 -22.75 -7.74 -7.57
CA LYS A 177 -23.07 -9.17 -7.46
C LYS A 177 -21.84 -9.82 -6.84
N VAL A 178 -21.82 -9.92 -5.52
CA VAL A 178 -21.27 -11.10 -4.87
C VAL A 178 -22.06 -12.23 -5.49
N ASP A 179 -21.42 -13.04 -6.33
CA ASP A 179 -22.00 -14.31 -6.73
C ASP A 179 -22.10 -15.14 -5.44
N ALA A 180 -23.20 -14.92 -4.71
CA ALA A 180 -23.81 -15.92 -3.87
C ALA A 180 -24.26 -17.04 -4.81
N LEU A 181 -23.30 -17.85 -5.25
CA LEU A 181 -23.60 -19.16 -5.80
C LEU A 181 -24.21 -19.96 -4.65
N SER A 182 -25.52 -20.13 -4.80
CA SER A 182 -26.46 -20.97 -4.07
C SER A 182 -25.82 -22.01 -3.15
N VAL A 183 -26.25 -21.93 -1.89
CA VAL A 183 -26.47 -23.05 -0.96
C VAL A 183 -26.56 -24.41 -1.65
N SER A 184 -25.66 -25.32 -1.25
CA SER A 184 -25.96 -26.71 -0.94
C SER A 184 -24.98 -27.22 0.10
#